data_AF-A0A7S3SPD2-F1
#
_entry.id   AF-A0A7S3SPD2-F1
#
_cell.length_a   1.000
_cell.length_b   1.000
_cell.length_c   1.000
_cell.angle_alpha   90.00
_cell.angle_beta   90.00
_cell.angle_gamma   90.00
#
_symmetry.space_group_name_H-M   'P 1'
#
loop_
_entity.id
_entity.type
_entity.pdbx_description
1 polymer ?
#
loop_
_entity_poly.entity_id
_entity_poly.type
_entity_poly.pdbx_seq_one_letter_code
_entity_poly.pdbx_strand_id
1 'polypeptide(L)'
;LGKMRAGKEYDCDSLRNDCVQDGGRRPPLLPSAFAAELESKSFTNGKDDKPLVKQLYEAAFEEQFGKATELDYRMLGWGDAEAAQLAEVFASGAAPRLEALSLDDNKIGDEGCKALAAA
;
A
#
# COMPACT_ATOMS: atom_id res chain seq x y z
N LEU A 1 -18.35 -0.14 -0.38
CA LEU A 1 -19.32 0.87 0.12
C LEU A 1 -18.55 2.16 0.36
N GLY A 2 -18.91 3.25 -0.31
CA GLY A 2 -18.21 4.53 -0.18
C GLY A 2 -18.28 5.07 1.26
N LYS A 3 -17.22 5.72 1.73
CA LYS A 3 -17.16 6.30 3.08
C LYS A 3 -18.00 7.57 3.25
N MET A 4 -18.62 8.07 2.18
CA MET A 4 -19.52 9.21 2.25
C MET A 4 -20.83 8.82 2.94
N ARG A 5 -21.08 9.44 4.10
CA ARG A 5 -22.28 9.21 4.90
C ARG A 5 -23.39 10.17 4.47
N ALA A 6 -24.60 9.66 4.26
CA ALA A 6 -25.74 10.50 3.90
C ALA A 6 -25.99 11.58 4.98
N GLY A 7 -26.20 12.83 4.55
CA GLY A 7 -26.45 13.95 5.45
C GLY A 7 -25.23 14.52 6.17
N LYS A 8 -24.02 14.02 5.90
CA LYS A 8 -22.76 14.63 6.35
C LYS A 8 -22.20 15.50 5.21
N GLU A 9 -22.00 16.78 5.50
CA GLU A 9 -21.24 17.65 4.60
C GLU A 9 -19.74 17.34 4.75
N TYR A 10 -19.05 17.32 3.63
CA TYR A 10 -17.63 16.99 3.54
C TYR A 10 -16.90 18.15 2.89
N ASP A 11 -15.90 18.69 3.58
CA ASP A 11 -14.79 19.38 2.94
C ASP A 11 -13.67 18.37 2.58
N CYS A 12 -12.66 18.83 1.83
CA CYS A 12 -11.57 17.96 1.40
C CYS A 12 -10.82 17.31 2.57
N ASP A 13 -10.64 18.04 3.68
CA ASP A 13 -9.88 17.58 4.83
C ASP A 13 -10.63 16.52 5.63
N SER A 14 -11.92 16.74 5.88
CA SER A 14 -12.81 15.79 6.54
C SER A 14 -13.05 14.53 5.72
N LEU A 15 -13.11 14.65 4.39
CA LEU A 15 -13.19 13.48 3.51
C LEU A 15 -11.91 12.66 3.57
N ARG A 16 -10.74 13.31 3.49
CA ARG A 16 -9.44 12.65 3.63
C ARG A 16 -9.32 11.96 4.99
N ASN A 17 -9.67 12.65 6.07
CA ASN A 17 -9.63 12.12 7.43
C ASN A 17 -10.51 10.86 7.58
N ASP A 18 -11.74 10.90 7.07
CA ASP A 18 -12.63 9.72 7.09
C ASP A 18 -12.04 8.55 6.26
N CYS A 19 -11.41 8.84 5.11
CA CYS A 19 -10.77 7.83 4.26
C CYS A 19 -9.61 7.11 4.95
N VAL A 20 -8.83 7.80 5.80
CA VAL A 20 -7.63 7.24 6.46
C VAL A 20 -7.89 6.60 7.83
N GLN A 21 -9.08 6.80 8.42
CA GLN A 21 -9.43 6.26 9.75
C GLN A 21 -9.26 4.73 9.88
N ASP A 22 -9.41 3.99 8.78
CA ASP A 22 -9.28 2.52 8.75
C ASP A 22 -8.03 2.07 7.98
N GLY A 23 -6.93 2.82 8.08
CA GLY A 23 -5.63 2.46 7.49
C GLY A 23 -5.44 2.89 6.03
N GLY A 24 -6.24 3.85 5.56
CA GLY A 24 -6.09 4.50 4.25
C GLY A 24 -5.85 3.54 3.08
N ARG A 25 -5.06 3.99 2.09
CA ARG A 25 -4.47 3.10 1.09
C ARG A 25 -3.35 2.31 1.77
N ARG A 26 -3.39 0.98 1.75
CA ARG A 26 -2.32 0.14 2.33
C ARG A 26 -0.98 0.32 1.60
N PRO A 27 0.15 0.03 2.25
CA PRO A 27 1.43 -0.10 1.56
C PRO A 27 1.36 -1.14 0.44
N PRO A 28 2.23 -1.03 -0.57
CA PRO A 28 2.40 -2.08 -1.57
C PRO A 28 2.71 -3.43 -0.90
N LEU A 29 2.19 -4.52 -1.46
CA LEU A 29 2.52 -5.88 -1.04
C LEU A 29 3.54 -6.48 -2.01
N LEU A 30 4.51 -7.22 -1.49
CA LEU A 30 5.31 -8.12 -2.31
C LEU A 30 4.39 -9.08 -3.08
N PRO A 31 4.75 -9.50 -4.31
CA PRO A 31 3.94 -10.44 -5.09
C PRO A 31 3.59 -11.73 -4.33
N SER A 32 4.50 -12.23 -3.49
CA SER A 32 4.26 -13.40 -2.63
C SER A 32 3.20 -13.15 -1.55
N ALA A 33 3.26 -12.00 -0.88
CA ALA A 33 2.28 -11.61 0.14
C ALA A 33 0.90 -11.36 -0.47
N PHE A 34 0.84 -10.70 -1.62
CA PHE A 34 -0.41 -10.52 -2.37
C PHE A 34 -1.00 -11.88 -2.80
N ALA A 35 -0.17 -12.81 -3.28
CA ALA A 35 -0.63 -14.15 -3.64
C ALA A 35 -1.23 -14.90 -2.44
N ALA A 36 -0.64 -14.76 -1.24
CA ALA A 36 -1.19 -15.34 -0.02
C ALA A 36 -2.55 -14.72 0.36
N GLU A 37 -2.71 -13.39 0.24
CA GLU A 37 -4.01 -12.74 0.46
C GLU A 37 -5.08 -13.25 -0.53
N LEU A 38 -4.68 -13.48 -1.78
CA LEU A 38 -5.56 -13.94 -2.86
C LEU A 38 -6.18 -15.30 -2.57
N GLU A 39 -5.52 -16.15 -1.77
CA GLU A 39 -6.06 -17.46 -1.42
C GLU A 39 -7.37 -17.37 -0.63
N SER A 40 -7.54 -16.32 0.17
CA SER A 40 -8.77 -16.05 0.93
C SER A 40 -9.90 -15.42 0.09
N LYS A 41 -9.63 -15.01 -1.15
CA LYS A 41 -10.59 -14.28 -1.99
C LYS A 41 -11.37 -15.23 -2.90
N SER A 42 -12.65 -14.93 -3.08
CA SER A 42 -13.52 -15.65 -4.02
C SER A 42 -13.59 -14.90 -5.36
N PHE A 43 -13.54 -15.67 -6.44
CA PHE A 43 -13.64 -15.17 -7.81
C PHE A 43 -14.80 -15.85 -8.51
N THR A 44 -15.50 -15.12 -9.38
CA THR A 44 -16.63 -15.66 -10.14
C THR A 44 -16.18 -16.79 -11.08
N ASN A 45 -14.99 -16.68 -11.70
CA ASN A 45 -14.32 -17.78 -12.39
C ASN A 45 -12.97 -18.13 -11.74
N GLY A 46 -13.02 -18.65 -10.51
CA GLY A 46 -11.81 -18.79 -9.68
C GLY A 46 -10.71 -19.73 -10.19
N LYS A 47 -10.99 -20.61 -11.15
CA LYS A 47 -9.95 -21.47 -11.75
C LYS A 47 -9.00 -20.67 -12.65
N ASP A 48 -9.54 -19.72 -13.41
CA ASP A 48 -8.77 -18.97 -14.40
C ASP A 48 -8.41 -17.56 -13.91
N ASP A 49 -9.32 -16.90 -13.19
CA ASP A 49 -9.15 -15.51 -12.75
C ASP A 49 -8.05 -15.39 -11.68
N LYS A 50 -8.00 -16.32 -10.72
CA LYS A 50 -7.04 -16.24 -9.60
C LYS A 50 -5.58 -16.31 -10.10
N PRO A 51 -5.18 -17.30 -10.93
CA PRO A 51 -3.84 -17.30 -11.53
C PRO A 51 -3.55 -16.06 -12.38
N LEU A 52 -4.52 -15.60 -13.17
CA LEU A 52 -4.37 -14.41 -14.02
C LEU A 52 -4.13 -13.15 -13.18
N VAL A 53 -4.92 -12.94 -12.12
CA VAL A 53 -4.79 -11.78 -11.22
C VAL A 53 -3.44 -11.79 -10.51
N LYS A 54 -2.97 -12.96 -10.06
CA LYS A 54 -1.63 -13.09 -9.48
C LYS A 54 -0.55 -12.65 -10.47
N GLN A 55 -0.59 -13.16 -11.70
CA GLN A 55 0.37 -12.82 -12.74
C GLN A 55 0.33 -11.33 -13.10
N LEU A 56 -0.87 -10.74 -13.22
CA LEU A 56 -1.03 -9.32 -13.53
C LEU A 56 -0.50 -8.42 -12.41
N TYR A 57 -0.75 -8.79 -11.16
CA TYR A 57 -0.23 -8.05 -10.02
C TYR A 57 1.30 -8.09 -9.99
N GLU A 58 1.91 -9.27 -10.13
CA GLU A 58 3.36 -9.43 -10.14
C GLU A 58 4.02 -8.62 -11.26
N ALA A 59 3.52 -8.73 -12.49
CA ALA A 59 4.04 -7.98 -13.63
C ALA A 59 3.91 -6.45 -13.42
N ALA A 60 2.76 -5.98 -12.93
CA ALA A 60 2.55 -4.57 -12.67
C ALA A 60 3.43 -4.08 -11.50
N PHE A 61 3.59 -4.88 -10.44
CA PHE A 61 4.44 -4.56 -9.31
C PHE A 61 5.88 -4.34 -9.77
N GLU A 62 6.48 -5.33 -10.44
CA GLU A 62 7.85 -5.26 -10.94
C GLU A 62 8.05 -4.10 -11.93
N GLU A 63 7.11 -3.90 -12.85
CA GLU A 63 7.21 -2.82 -13.84
C GLU A 63 7.11 -1.44 -13.19
N GLN A 64 6.13 -1.21 -12.31
CA GLN A 64 5.88 0.10 -11.73
C GLN A 64 6.93 0.44 -10.68
N PHE A 65 7.27 -0.48 -9.77
CA PHE A 65 8.32 -0.24 -8.76
C PHE A 65 9.71 -0.19 -9.37
N GLY A 66 10.00 -1.03 -10.38
CA GLY A 66 11.28 -1.02 -11.09
C GLY A 66 11.60 0.29 -11.82
N LYS A 67 10.57 1.10 -12.13
CA LYS A 67 10.69 2.39 -12.83
C LYS A 67 10.48 3.60 -11.93
N ALA A 68 9.87 3.44 -10.76
CA ALA A 68 9.52 4.55 -9.88
C ALA A 68 10.77 5.27 -9.35
N THR A 69 10.84 6.57 -9.57
CA THR A 69 11.85 7.47 -8.98
C THR A 69 11.31 8.23 -7.78
N GLU A 70 9.99 8.36 -7.67
CA GLU A 70 9.30 9.02 -6.57
C GLU A 70 8.10 8.19 -6.11
N LEU A 71 7.93 8.08 -4.80
CA LEU A 71 6.76 7.48 -4.17
C LEU A 71 6.14 8.45 -3.16
N ASP A 72 4.88 8.79 -3.40
CA ASP A 72 4.07 9.62 -2.51
C ASP A 72 3.11 8.77 -1.67
N TYR A 73 3.41 8.72 -0.37
CA TYR A 73 2.64 8.03 0.66
C TYR A 73 2.22 8.98 1.78
N ARG A 74 2.14 10.29 1.51
CA ARG A 74 1.71 11.28 2.50
C ARG A 74 0.25 11.10 2.89
N MET A 75 -0.07 11.43 4.14
CA MET A 75 -1.45 11.51 4.62
C MET A 75 -2.26 10.22 4.46
N LEU A 76 -1.66 9.04 4.62
CA LEU A 76 -2.36 7.76 4.49
C LEU A 76 -2.84 7.19 5.83
N GLY A 77 -2.45 7.84 6.93
CA GLY A 77 -2.77 7.38 8.28
C GLY A 77 -1.96 6.14 8.70
N TRP A 78 -0.84 5.87 8.01
CA TRP A 78 0.03 4.73 8.29
C TRP A 78 0.67 4.85 9.67
N GLY A 79 0.77 3.73 10.37
CA GLY A 79 1.56 3.57 11.59
C GLY A 79 2.79 2.69 11.36
N ASP A 80 3.35 2.18 12.46
CA ASP A 80 4.56 1.35 12.44
C ASP A 80 4.40 0.05 11.63
N ALA A 81 3.20 -0.55 11.65
CA ALA A 81 2.93 -1.78 10.91
C ALA A 81 3.02 -1.56 9.39
N GLU A 82 2.43 -0.47 8.90
CA GLU A 82 2.48 -0.10 7.50
C GLU A 82 3.90 0.31 7.06
N ALA A 83 4.63 1.02 7.92
CA ALA A 83 6.03 1.35 7.69
C ALA A 83 6.91 0.09 7.59
N ALA A 84 6.69 -0.90 8.46
CA ALA A 84 7.40 -2.18 8.40
C ALA A 84 7.09 -2.96 7.11
N GLN A 85 5.83 -2.98 6.67
CA GLN A 85 5.47 -3.61 5.38
C GLN A 85 6.14 -2.90 4.20
N LEU A 86 6.19 -1.57 4.21
CA LEU A 86 6.90 -0.82 3.17
C LEU A 86 8.41 -1.10 3.19
N ALA A 87 9.00 -1.24 4.37
CA ALA A 87 10.40 -1.61 4.54
C ALA A 87 10.71 -2.98 3.91
N GLU A 88 9.84 -3.99 4.07
CA GLU A 88 9.99 -5.29 3.40
C GLU A 88 10.03 -5.17 1.87
N VAL A 89 9.23 -4.27 1.30
CA VAL A 89 9.24 -3.99 -0.15
C VAL A 89 10.59 -3.42 -0.59
N PHE A 90 11.15 -2.48 0.16
CA PHE A 90 12.47 -1.93 -0.17
C PHE A 90 13.60 -2.95 0.00
N ALA A 91 13.58 -3.72 1.09
CA ALA A 91 14.57 -4.77 1.35
C ALA A 91 14.59 -5.88 0.28
N SER A 92 13.48 -6.08 -0.44
CA SER A 92 13.42 -7.01 -1.57
C SER A 92 14.19 -6.52 -2.81
N GLY A 93 14.57 -5.25 -2.87
CA GLY A 93 15.21 -4.63 -4.03
C GLY A 93 14.23 -4.21 -5.15
N ALA A 94 12.93 -4.22 -4.89
CA ALA A 94 11.89 -3.92 -5.88
C ALA A 94 11.93 -2.48 -6.43
N ALA A 95 12.51 -1.53 -5.69
CA ALA A 95 12.53 -0.10 -6.05
C ALA A 95 13.95 0.43 -6.34
N PRO A 96 14.69 -0.13 -7.33
CA PRO A 96 16.11 0.15 -7.53
C PRO A 96 16.42 1.57 -8.04
N ARG A 97 15.41 2.33 -8.44
CA ARG A 97 15.54 3.69 -8.99
C ARG A 97 14.93 4.76 -8.09
N LEU A 98 14.47 4.39 -6.90
CA LEU A 98 13.79 5.33 -6.02
C LEU A 98 14.77 6.39 -5.51
N GLU A 99 14.42 7.66 -5.70
CA GLU A 99 15.21 8.81 -5.29
C GLU A 99 14.48 9.64 -4.21
N ALA A 100 13.15 9.66 -4.25
CA ALA A 100 12.32 10.41 -3.33
C ALA A 100 11.19 9.56 -2.74
N LEU A 101 11.06 9.61 -1.41
CA LEU A 101 10.00 8.94 -0.66
C LEU A 101 9.35 9.97 0.28
N SER A 102 8.06 10.26 0.05
CA SER A 102 7.30 11.19 0.88
C SER A 102 6.38 10.42 1.83
N LEU A 103 6.60 10.56 3.13
CA LEU A 103 5.86 9.87 4.20
C LEU A 103 5.22 10.84 5.22
N ASP A 104 5.24 12.14 4.95
CA ASP A 104 4.72 13.17 5.84
C ASP A 104 3.24 12.97 6.18
N ASP A 105 2.81 13.52 7.33
CA ASP A 105 1.44 13.45 7.81
C ASP A 105 0.89 12.02 8.00
N ASN A 106 1.78 11.07 8.29
CA ASN A 106 1.44 9.75 8.83
C ASN A 106 1.67 9.69 10.35
N LYS A 107 1.38 8.53 10.95
CA LYS A 107 1.48 8.26 12.39
C LYS A 107 2.60 7.23 12.68
N ILE A 108 3.67 7.29 11.90
CA ILE A 108 4.82 6.39 12.01
C ILE A 108 5.63 6.80 13.24
N GLY A 109 5.83 5.86 14.16
CA GLY A 109 6.63 6.02 15.36
C GLY A 109 8.06 5.51 15.18
N ASP A 110 8.77 5.40 16.29
CA ASP A 110 10.19 5.03 16.29
C ASP A 110 10.45 3.64 15.69
N GLU A 111 9.57 2.67 15.92
CA GLU A 111 9.73 1.31 15.41
C GLU A 111 9.55 1.26 13.88
N GLY A 112 8.57 1.99 13.33
CA GLY A 112 8.40 2.10 11.89
C GLY A 112 9.57 2.82 11.22
N CYS A 113 10.07 3.90 11.84
CA CYS A 113 11.28 4.60 11.37
C CYS A 113 12.52 3.69 11.38
N LYS A 114 12.71 2.87 12.42
CA LYS A 114 13.81 1.88 12.48
C LYS A 114 13.67 0.84 11.38
N ALA A 115 12.46 0.33 11.13
CA ALA A 115 12.22 -0.65 10.08
C ALA A 115 12.58 -0.08 8.70
N LEU A 116 12.11 1.14 8.39
CA LEU A 116 12.43 1.83 7.15
C LEU A 116 13.92 2.11 6.99
N ALA A 117 14.62 2.48 8.07
CA ALA A 117 16.06 2.74 8.04
C ALA A 117 16.92 1.47 7.86
N ALA A 118 16.38 0.30 8.19
CA ALA A 118 17.05 -0.99 8.07
C ALA A 118 16.81 -1.69 6.72
N ALA A 119 15.93 -1.14 5.89
CA ALA A 119 15.52 -1.71 4.60
C ALA A 119 16.58 -1.57 3.51
#